data_AF-A0A368BD91-F1
#
_entry.id   AF-A0A368BD91-F1
#
_cell.length_a   1.000
_cell.length_b   1.000
_cell.length_c   1.000
_cell.angle_alpha   90.00
_cell.angle_beta   90.00
_cell.angle_gamma   90.00
#
_symmetry.space_group_name_H-M   'P 1'
#
loop_
_entity.id
_entity.type
_entity.pdbx_description
1 polymer ?
#
loop_
_entity_poly.entity_id
_entity_poly.type
_entity_poly.pdbx_seq_one_letter_code
_entity_poly.pdbx_strand_id
1 'polypeptide(L)'
;MVKIQQEMKYDRPSGVDLGPINVVALAKAFEATGFELTDIEQFSLILQRAREAESPVIINIPIDYSDNESLIALKDPHHGH
;
A
#
# COMPACT_ATOMS: atom_id res chain seq x y z
N MET A 1 2.18 8.94 -2.91
CA MET A 1 1.52 10.26 -3.03
C MET A 1 2.50 11.44 -2.98
N VAL A 2 3.34 11.60 -1.94
CA VAL A 2 4.36 12.68 -1.90
C VAL A 2 5.45 12.49 -2.96
N LYS A 3 6.02 11.28 -3.06
CA LYS A 3 7.05 10.93 -4.06
C LYS A 3 6.67 11.35 -5.48
N ILE A 4 5.49 10.93 -5.93
CA ILE A 4 4.99 11.23 -7.27
C ILE A 4 4.87 12.74 -7.51
N GLN A 5 4.38 13.52 -6.55
CA GLN A 5 4.33 14.98 -6.69
C GLN A 5 5.74 15.62 -6.77
N GLN A 6 6.71 15.07 -6.05
CA GLN A 6 8.09 15.57 -6.08
C GLN A 6 8.79 15.24 -7.40
N GLU A 7 8.58 14.03 -7.93
CA GLU A 7 9.07 13.62 -9.25
C GLU A 7 8.48 14.53 -10.34
N MET A 8 7.17 14.78 -10.30
CA MET A 8 6.52 15.66 -11.29
C MET A 8 6.98 17.13 -11.24
N LYS A 9 7.26 17.68 -10.04
CA LYS A 9 7.56 19.12 -9.87
C LYS A 9 9.05 19.44 -9.87
N TYR A 10 9.88 18.50 -9.43
CA TYR A 10 11.28 18.75 -9.12
C TYR A 10 12.22 17.69 -9.71
N ASP A 11 11.69 16.72 -10.46
CA ASP A 11 12.43 15.64 -11.11
C ASP A 11 13.28 14.81 -10.12
N ARG A 12 12.94 14.85 -8.83
CA ARG A 12 13.61 14.08 -7.79
C ARG A 12 12.74 13.91 -6.53
N PRO A 13 12.80 12.74 -5.87
CA PRO A 13 12.21 12.56 -4.55
C PRO A 13 13.12 13.09 -3.42
N SER A 14 12.53 13.33 -2.25
CA SER A 14 13.26 13.70 -1.03
C SER A 14 12.47 13.32 0.23
N GLY A 15 13.06 12.48 1.09
CA GLY A 15 12.51 12.12 2.41
C GLY A 15 11.25 11.24 2.38
N VAL A 16 11.09 10.42 1.33
CA VAL A 16 9.89 9.61 1.10
C VAL A 16 10.10 8.11 1.28
N ASP A 17 11.35 7.67 1.37
CA ASP A 17 11.70 6.26 1.49
C ASP A 17 11.88 5.88 2.97
N LEU A 18 11.09 4.91 3.42
CA LEU A 18 11.14 4.32 4.75
C LEU A 18 11.48 2.84 4.65
N GLY A 19 12.11 2.29 5.69
CA GLY A 19 12.45 0.87 5.74
C GLY A 19 11.21 -0.03 5.85
N PRO A 20 11.30 -1.30 5.39
CA PRO A 20 10.20 -2.25 5.50
C PRO A 20 9.95 -2.63 6.96
N ILE A 21 8.69 -2.99 7.27
CA ILE A 21 8.29 -3.52 8.58
C ILE A 21 7.62 -4.88 8.40
N ASN A 22 7.73 -5.75 9.41
CA ASN A 22 6.99 -7.00 9.43
C ASN A 22 5.58 -6.75 9.99
N VAL A 23 4.64 -6.47 9.09
CA VAL A 23 3.24 -6.14 9.42
C VAL A 23 2.52 -7.30 10.11
N VAL A 24 2.80 -8.54 9.71
CA VAL A 24 2.20 -9.73 10.35
C VAL A 24 2.66 -9.88 11.80
N ALA A 25 3.95 -9.67 12.07
CA ALA A 25 4.47 -9.69 13.43
C ALA A 25 3.89 -8.54 14.28
N LEU A 26 3.72 -7.36 13.68
CA LEU A 26 3.06 -6.22 14.32
C LEU A 26 1.63 -6.58 14.73
N ALA A 27 0.81 -7.13 13.82
CA ALA A 27 -0.56 -7.55 14.12
C ALA A 27 -0.61 -8.53 15.30
N LYS A 28 0.26 -9.55 15.29
CA LYS A 28 0.33 -10.54 16.37
C LYS A 28 0.70 -9.94 17.72
N ALA A 29 1.59 -8.94 17.75
CA ALA A 29 1.98 -8.27 18.99
C ALA A 29 0.81 -7.51 19.65
N PHE A 30 -0.23 -7.16 18.89
CA PHE A 30 -1.46 -6.55 19.39
C PHE A 30 -2.62 -7.55 19.49
N GLU A 31 -2.34 -8.85 19.53
CA GLU A 31 -3.35 -9.93 19.59
C GLU A 31 -4.34 -9.90 18.40
N ALA A 32 -3.94 -9.28 17.29
CA ALA A 32 -4.69 -9.22 16.04
C ALA A 32 -4.23 -10.32 15.06
N THR A 33 -5.09 -10.63 14.09
CA THR A 33 -4.77 -11.56 13.00
C THR A 33 -4.02 -10.84 11.90
N GLY A 34 -2.86 -11.36 11.50
CA GLY A 34 -2.05 -10.82 10.41
C GLY A 34 -2.00 -11.74 9.20
N PHE A 35 -2.28 -11.21 8.01
CA PHE A 35 -2.10 -11.89 6.72
C PHE A 35 -1.08 -11.14 5.86
N GLU A 36 -0.35 -11.89 5.03
CA GLU A 36 0.58 -11.37 4.02
C GLU A 36 0.12 -11.90 2.67
N LEU A 37 -0.11 -11.02 1.70
CA LEU A 37 -0.40 -11.42 0.33
C LEU A 37 0.93 -11.62 -0.42
N THR A 38 1.27 -12.86 -0.74
CA THR A 38 2.46 -13.17 -1.53
C THR A 38 2.15 -13.48 -3.00
N ASP A 39 0.89 -13.77 -3.30
CA ASP A 39 0.40 -14.12 -4.63
C ASP A 39 -1.04 -13.59 -4.79
N ILE A 40 -1.34 -12.99 -5.94
CA ILE A 40 -2.65 -12.42 -6.24
C ILE A 40 -3.77 -13.46 -6.22
N GLU A 41 -3.48 -14.72 -6.56
CA GLU A 41 -4.46 -15.81 -6.56
C GLU A 41 -4.99 -16.11 -5.14
N GLN A 42 -4.22 -15.77 -4.11
CA GLN A 42 -4.59 -15.96 -2.70
C GLN A 42 -5.50 -14.86 -2.18
N PHE A 43 -5.64 -13.74 -2.90
CA PHE A 43 -6.31 -12.54 -2.40
C PHE A 43 -7.75 -12.82 -1.97
N SER A 44 -8.52 -13.50 -2.82
CA SER A 44 -9.92 -13.86 -2.54
C SER A 44 -10.05 -14.73 -1.29
N LEU A 45 -9.16 -15.70 -1.11
CA LEU A 45 -9.14 -16.59 0.06
C LEU A 45 -8.76 -15.84 1.34
N ILE A 46 -7.74 -14.99 1.28
CA ILE A 46 -7.31 -14.16 2.42
C ILE A 46 -8.44 -13.22 2.84
N LEU A 47 -9.10 -12.58 1.88
CA LEU A 47 -10.21 -11.68 2.16
C LEU A 47 -11.41 -12.42 2.77
N GLN A 48 -11.70 -13.64 2.33
CA GLN A 48 -12.72 -14.48 2.96
C GLN A 48 -12.37 -14.77 4.42
N ARG A 49 -11.16 -15.27 4.69
CA ARG A 49 -10.70 -15.58 6.05
C ARG A 49 -10.69 -14.35 6.95
N ALA A 50 -10.34 -13.19 6.41
CA ALA A 50 -10.36 -11.93 7.15
C ALA A 50 -11.77 -11.51 7.57
N ARG A 51 -12.79 -11.80 6.75
CA ARG A 51 -14.19 -11.51 7.08
C ARG A 51 -14.77 -12.46 8.14
N GLU A 52 -14.26 -13.67 8.21
CA GLU A 52 -14.67 -14.71 9.16
C GLU A 52 -13.93 -14.60 10.51
N ALA A 53 -12.88 -13.79 10.60
CA ALA A 53 -12.06 -13.66 11.80
C ALA A 53 -12.81 -12.96 12.95
N GLU A 54 -12.66 -13.50 14.16
CA GLU A 54 -13.26 -12.96 15.38
C GLU A 54 -12.44 -11.81 16.01
N SER A 55 -11.18 -11.66 15.60
CA SER A 55 -10.28 -10.60 16.05
C SER A 55 -9.98 -9.59 14.93
N PRO A 56 -9.53 -8.36 15.26
CA PRO A 56 -9.10 -7.40 14.25
C PRO A 56 -8.09 -8.01 13.29
N VAL A 57 -8.21 -7.67 12.00
CA VAL A 57 -7.36 -8.23 10.96
C VAL A 57 -6.55 -7.14 10.28
N ILE A 58 -5.25 -7.37 10.11
CA ILE A 58 -4.37 -6.57 9.26
C ILE A 58 -3.91 -7.45 8.10
N ILE A 59 -4.08 -6.97 6.87
CA ILE A 59 -3.63 -7.64 5.65
C ILE A 59 -2.56 -6.78 5.01
N ASN A 60 -1.33 -7.28 4.93
CA ASN A 60 -0.27 -6.64 4.17
C ASN A 60 -0.41 -7.00 2.69
N ILE A 61 -0.53 -5.98 1.84
CA ILE A 61 -0.74 -6.13 0.40
C ILE A 61 0.40 -5.37 -0.28
N PRO A 62 1.36 -6.06 -0.93
CA PRO A 62 2.32 -5.42 -1.81
C PRO A 62 1.59 -4.76 -2.98
N ILE A 63 1.80 -3.46 -3.19
CA ILE A 63 1.18 -2.70 -4.28
C ILE A 63 2.28 -2.21 -5.22
N ASP A 64 2.12 -2.48 -6.51
CA ASP A 64 2.85 -1.77 -7.56
C ASP A 64 2.15 -0.44 -7.84
N TYR A 65 2.89 0.66 -7.71
CA TYR A 65 2.37 2.02 -7.86
C TYR A 65 2.74 2.68 -9.20
N SER A 66 3.29 1.92 -10.16
CA SER A 66 3.80 2.43 -11.44
C SER A 66 2.76 3.22 -12.24
N ASP A 67 1.46 2.88 -12.13
CA ASP A 67 0.38 3.57 -12.86
C ASP A 67 -0.20 4.81 -12.16
N ASN A 68 0.30 5.17 -10.98
CA ASN A 68 -0.28 6.26 -10.19
C ASN A 68 -0.17 7.64 -10.85
N GLU A 69 0.86 7.87 -11.68
CA GLU A 69 1.03 9.13 -12.40
C GLU A 69 -0.19 9.42 -13.30
N SER A 70 -0.68 8.40 -13.99
CA SER A 70 -1.87 8.48 -14.85
C SER A 70 -3.13 8.88 -14.09
N LEU A 71 -3.29 8.39 -12.84
CA LEU A 71 -4.42 8.73 -11.99
C LEU A 71 -4.38 10.17 -11.48
N ILE A 72 -3.18 10.70 -11.22
CA ILE A 72 -2.99 12.10 -10.82
C ILE A 72 -3.17 13.01 -12.03
N ALA A 73 -2.70 12.58 -13.21
CA ALA A 73 -2.90 13.28 -14.47
C ALA A 73 -4.38 13.52 -14.77
N LEU A 74 -5.23 12.53 -14.49
CA LEU A 74 -6.67 12.65 -14.71
C LEU A 74 -7.36 13.67 -13.78
N LYS A 75 -6.81 13.94 -12.60
CA LYS A 75 -7.48 14.72 -11.55
C LYS A 75 -7.12 16.21 -11.51
N ASP A 76 -6.00 16.62 -12.10
CA ASP A 76 -5.53 18.00 -12.04
C ASP A 76 -5.01 18.45 -13.41
N PRO A 77 -5.85 19.02 -14.29
CA PRO A 77 -5.48 19.34 -15.67
C PRO A 77 -4.44 20.48 -15.83
N HIS A 78 -4.02 21.12 -14.74
CA HIS A 78 -2.97 22.15 -14.75
C HIS A 78 -1.66 21.56 -14.20
N HIS A 79 -1.04 20.67 -14.99
CA HIS A 79 0.23 20.04 -14.60
C HIS A 79 1.40 21.01 -14.67
N GLY A 80 2.13 21.12 -13.58
CA GLY A 80 3.50 21.65 -13.55
C GLY A 80 3.62 23.18 -13.45
N HIS A 81 2.53 23.94 -13.60
CA HIS A 81 2.47 25.40 -13.39
C HIS A 81 1.09 25.85 -12.92
#